data_AF-A0A8T5IY84-F1
#
_entry.id   AF-A0A8T5IY84-F1
#
_cell.length_a   1.000
_cell.length_b   1.000
_cell.length_c   1.000
_cell.angle_alpha   90.00
_cell.angle_beta   90.00
_cell.angle_gamma   90.00
#
_symmetry.space_group_name_H-M   'P 1'
#
loop_
_entity.id
_entity.type
_entity.pdbx_description
1 polymer ?
#
loop_
_entity_poly.entity_id
_entity_poly.type
_entity_poly.pdbx_seq_one_letter_code
_entity_poly.pdbx_strand_id
1 'polypeptide(L)'
;MSELTLLHFSDTHNWDKLEVIANFVEKQKVDATLWTGDTFNFDTRNKEGIGAKLHEAYFKHTDSTELNKLINDYVQTYSQLEEKQKQGKLTQEDVDSFQTKRMTVQVMLDSTSNGKKAEIETDLRAIIDKESQKAKEHFAKIAKHCPIYGVLGNHDLNTLYNSLKDEVKFLEQTDKEIIKSKGGLEFILKGDNNTFEVPVAMSGMFGVPGIELKILENLLNPLKINYNSGHTLNGIDQQLRQYAQAGETEKVKELTQEKEKLSKYQEAERKRLGSIDENIDIYLTHKTPHCGTVRKVGGPLGDIAEEYGNKANLVCGGHMHDGQAGKSNLTKVVDYFKSDNTNKIKEGEEEIAVYKMERGEMQEFNPGGEHFFVYSYDSNKQVEHVDVYEFTYDVTV
;
A
#
# COMPACT_ATOMS: atom_id res chain seq x y z
N MET A 1 -14.60 -28.82 9.03
CA MET A 1 -15.49 -27.66 8.79
C MET A 1 -14.71 -26.46 9.28
N SER A 2 -14.54 -25.42 8.45
CA SER A 2 -13.78 -24.24 8.84
C SER A 2 -14.47 -23.48 9.96
N GLU A 3 -13.69 -22.97 10.91
CA GLU A 3 -14.16 -22.17 12.04
C GLU A 3 -14.35 -20.70 11.67
N LEU A 4 -13.46 -20.19 10.82
CA LEU A 4 -13.45 -18.81 10.36
C LEU A 4 -13.00 -18.77 8.90
N THR A 5 -13.71 -18.03 8.06
CA THR A 5 -13.36 -17.78 6.66
C THR A 5 -13.21 -16.28 6.44
N LEU A 6 -12.03 -15.84 6.00
CA LEU A 6 -11.70 -14.43 5.80
C LEU A 6 -11.36 -14.17 4.35
N LEU A 7 -11.76 -13.02 3.82
CA LEU A 7 -11.36 -12.57 2.50
C LEU A 7 -10.35 -11.43 2.66
N HIS A 8 -9.18 -11.49 2.02
CA HIS A 8 -8.16 -10.43 2.04
C HIS A 8 -8.01 -9.74 0.69
N PHE A 9 -7.97 -8.41 0.74
CA PHE A 9 -7.67 -7.49 -0.35
C PHE A 9 -6.42 -6.67 -0.05
N SER A 10 -5.71 -6.32 -1.11
CA SER A 10 -4.69 -5.30 -1.07
C SER A 10 -4.64 -4.50 -2.36
N ASP A 11 -4.05 -3.30 -2.32
CA ASP A 11 -3.72 -2.50 -3.50
C ASP A 11 -4.86 -2.43 -4.53
N THR A 12 -6.12 -2.34 -4.07
CA THR A 12 -7.27 -2.69 -4.93
C THR A 12 -7.39 -1.74 -6.11
N HIS A 13 -7.05 -0.46 -5.91
CA HIS A 13 -6.85 0.58 -6.93
C HIS A 13 -8.00 0.87 -7.91
N ASN A 14 -8.99 -0.01 -8.01
CA ASN A 14 -10.03 -0.05 -9.01
C ASN A 14 -11.34 -0.43 -8.34
N TRP A 15 -12.19 0.58 -8.11
CA TRP A 15 -13.48 0.44 -7.43
C TRP A 15 -14.44 -0.50 -8.14
N ASP A 16 -14.37 -0.59 -9.46
CA ASP A 16 -15.27 -1.41 -10.25
C ASP A 16 -15.08 -2.91 -9.92
N LYS A 17 -13.86 -3.30 -9.52
CA LYS A 17 -13.57 -4.67 -9.05
C LYS A 17 -14.30 -5.02 -7.74
N LEU A 18 -14.61 -4.04 -6.89
CA LEU A 18 -15.32 -4.27 -5.62
C LEU A 18 -16.79 -4.62 -5.81
N GLU A 19 -17.40 -4.32 -6.96
CA GLU A 19 -18.78 -4.78 -7.24
C GLU A 19 -18.86 -6.30 -7.38
N VAL A 20 -17.87 -6.91 -8.06
CA VAL A 20 -17.75 -8.37 -8.17
C VAL A 20 -17.58 -9.00 -6.79
N ILE A 21 -16.83 -8.33 -5.90
CA ILE A 21 -16.58 -8.78 -4.54
C ILE A 21 -17.84 -8.80 -3.68
N ALA A 22 -18.71 -7.80 -3.77
CA ALA A 22 -19.94 -7.79 -2.96
C ALA A 22 -20.78 -9.05 -3.23
N ASN A 23 -20.93 -9.42 -4.51
CA ASN A 23 -21.62 -10.64 -4.91
C ASN A 23 -20.88 -11.91 -4.46
N PHE A 24 -19.54 -11.90 -4.55
CA PHE A 24 -18.71 -13.03 -4.11
C PHE A 24 -18.85 -13.29 -2.60
N VAL A 25 -18.73 -12.23 -1.77
CA VAL A 25 -18.85 -12.26 -0.31
C VAL A 25 -20.21 -12.84 0.11
N GLU A 26 -21.29 -12.42 -0.56
CA GLU A 26 -22.64 -12.93 -0.32
C GLU A 26 -22.74 -14.44 -0.59
N LYS A 27 -22.23 -14.89 -1.76
CA LYS A 27 -22.29 -16.31 -2.18
C LYS A 27 -21.42 -17.21 -1.30
N GLN A 28 -20.20 -16.77 -0.99
CA GLN A 28 -19.18 -17.56 -0.29
C GLN A 28 -19.31 -17.54 1.24
N LYS A 29 -20.19 -16.69 1.79
CA LYS A 29 -20.44 -16.58 3.25
C LYS A 29 -19.16 -16.41 4.06
N VAL A 30 -18.31 -15.47 3.62
CA VAL A 30 -17.11 -15.09 4.37
C VAL A 30 -17.52 -14.39 5.67
N ASP A 31 -16.77 -14.62 6.74
CA ASP A 31 -17.07 -14.11 8.09
C ASP A 31 -16.57 -12.68 8.28
N ALA A 32 -15.53 -12.26 7.56
CA ALA A 32 -15.09 -10.87 7.46
C ALA A 32 -14.21 -10.63 6.23
N THR A 33 -14.07 -9.36 5.85
CA THR A 33 -13.11 -8.92 4.84
C THR A 33 -11.99 -8.10 5.48
N LEU A 34 -10.75 -8.38 5.08
CA LEU A 34 -9.52 -7.72 5.49
C LEU A 34 -9.01 -6.87 4.33
N TRP A 35 -8.66 -5.62 4.60
CA TRP A 35 -8.32 -4.66 3.57
C TRP A 35 -7.01 -3.93 3.92
N THR A 36 -5.96 -4.12 3.11
CA THR A 36 -4.63 -3.55 3.36
C THR A 36 -4.12 -2.80 2.13
N GLY A 37 -3.04 -2.04 2.25
CA GLY A 37 -2.37 -1.50 1.07
C GLY A 37 -3.02 -0.25 0.52
N ASP A 38 -2.71 0.00 -0.75
CA ASP A 38 -3.05 1.23 -1.42
C ASP A 38 -4.45 1.19 -2.05
N THR A 39 -5.13 2.30 -1.92
CA THR A 39 -6.55 2.47 -2.20
C THR A 39 -6.69 3.22 -3.52
N PHE A 40 -5.83 4.20 -3.76
CA PHE A 40 -5.70 4.94 -4.99
C PHE A 40 -4.40 4.58 -5.71
N ASN A 41 -4.53 4.30 -7.01
CA ASN A 41 -3.37 4.24 -7.87
C ASN A 41 -3.05 5.64 -8.41
N PHE A 42 -2.03 6.28 -7.84
CA PHE A 42 -1.53 7.57 -8.33
C PHE A 42 -0.63 7.44 -9.57
N ASP A 43 -0.56 6.25 -10.19
CA ASP A 43 0.14 6.07 -11.45
C ASP A 43 -0.53 6.86 -12.58
N THR A 44 0.16 7.90 -13.04
CA THR A 44 -0.33 8.75 -14.14
C THR A 44 -0.04 8.15 -15.53
N ARG A 45 0.65 7.01 -15.62
CA ARG A 45 0.79 6.25 -16.88
C ARG A 45 -0.51 5.57 -17.28
N ASN A 46 -1.35 5.25 -16.29
CA ASN A 46 -2.71 4.79 -16.55
C ASN A 46 -3.60 6.00 -16.84
N LYS A 47 -3.86 6.27 -18.13
CA LYS A 47 -4.62 7.43 -18.60
C LYS A 47 -6.04 7.54 -18.04
N GLU A 48 -6.63 6.42 -17.60
CA GLU A 48 -7.98 6.40 -17.03
C GLU A 48 -7.98 6.41 -15.49
N GLY A 49 -6.80 6.23 -14.88
CA GLY A 49 -6.60 6.18 -13.43
C GLY A 49 -6.74 7.53 -12.72
N ILE A 50 -6.90 7.49 -11.40
CA ILE A 50 -7.00 8.70 -10.57
C ILE A 50 -5.72 9.54 -10.64
N GLY A 51 -4.54 8.92 -10.72
CA GLY A 51 -3.27 9.62 -10.91
C GLY A 51 -3.26 10.52 -12.16
N ALA A 52 -3.70 10.01 -13.31
CA ALA A 52 -3.80 10.79 -14.55
C ALA A 52 -4.83 11.92 -14.43
N LYS A 53 -6.01 11.67 -13.84
CA LYS A 53 -7.03 12.70 -13.62
C LYS A 53 -6.55 13.84 -12.71
N LEU A 54 -5.85 13.51 -11.62
CA LEU A 54 -5.27 14.50 -10.71
C LEU A 54 -4.16 15.30 -11.40
N HIS A 55 -3.33 14.63 -12.20
CA HIS A 55 -2.31 15.28 -13.01
C HIS A 55 -2.94 16.25 -14.02
N GLU A 56 -3.93 15.83 -14.80
CA GLU A 56 -4.65 16.68 -15.76
C GLU A 56 -5.32 17.90 -15.08
N ALA A 57 -5.99 17.70 -13.95
CA ALA A 57 -6.62 18.78 -13.20
C ALA A 57 -5.61 19.80 -12.66
N TYR A 58 -4.44 19.33 -12.22
CA TYR A 58 -3.35 20.20 -11.81
C TYR A 58 -2.81 21.01 -12.98
N PHE A 59 -2.53 20.36 -14.12
CA PHE A 59 -1.91 21.01 -15.27
C PHE A 59 -2.85 21.91 -16.07
N LYS A 60 -4.17 21.70 -15.99
CA LYS A 60 -5.18 22.61 -16.57
C LYS A 60 -4.98 24.08 -16.21
N HIS A 61 -4.46 24.36 -15.01
CA HIS A 61 -4.24 25.72 -14.51
C HIS A 61 -2.81 26.24 -14.66
N THR A 62 -1.88 25.36 -15.01
CA THR A 62 -0.46 25.69 -15.23
C THR A 62 -0.08 25.64 -16.71
N ASP A 63 -1.03 25.30 -17.59
CA ASP A 63 -0.80 25.07 -19.01
C ASP A 63 -0.31 26.34 -19.74
N SER A 64 0.98 26.33 -20.06
CA SER A 64 1.57 27.21 -21.05
C SER A 64 2.40 26.37 -22.02
N THR A 65 2.39 26.74 -23.30
CA THR A 65 3.18 26.06 -24.36
C THR A 65 4.64 25.87 -23.98
N GLU A 66 5.20 26.77 -23.17
CA GLU A 66 6.58 26.73 -22.69
C GLU A 66 6.78 25.72 -21.56
N LEU A 67 5.85 25.67 -20.60
CA LEU A 67 5.89 24.69 -19.52
C LEU A 67 5.69 23.25 -20.04
N ASN A 68 4.79 23.05 -21.01
CA ASN A 68 4.62 21.73 -21.64
C ASN A 68 5.88 21.26 -22.38
N LYS A 69 6.62 22.17 -23.02
CA LYS A 69 7.90 21.83 -23.65
C LYS A 69 8.94 21.42 -22.62
N LEU A 70 9.03 22.16 -21.51
CA LEU A 70 9.96 21.87 -20.41
C LEU A 70 9.64 20.53 -19.73
N ILE A 71 8.36 20.23 -19.49
CA ILE A 71 7.91 18.96 -18.91
C ILE A 71 8.25 17.79 -19.85
N ASN A 72 7.98 17.93 -21.14
CA ASN A 72 8.28 16.87 -22.11
C ASN A 72 9.79 16.62 -22.25
N ASP A 73 10.61 17.68 -22.27
CA ASP A 73 12.07 17.56 -22.29
C ASP A 73 12.61 16.93 -20.99
N TYR A 74 12.02 17.29 -19.85
CA TYR A 74 12.32 16.71 -18.55
C TYR A 74 12.05 15.19 -18.53
N VAL A 75 10.85 14.77 -18.94
CA VAL A 75 10.44 13.35 -18.96
C VAL A 75 11.34 12.53 -19.90
N GLN A 76 11.65 13.05 -21.09
CA GLN A 76 12.58 12.40 -22.02
C GLN A 76 13.98 12.22 -21.41
N THR A 77 14.48 13.24 -20.70
CA THR A 77 15.78 13.18 -20.04
C THR A 77 15.79 12.12 -18.92
N TYR A 78 14.71 12.03 -18.14
CA TYR A 78 14.57 11.01 -17.10
C TYR A 78 14.62 9.58 -17.65
N SER A 79 13.85 9.28 -18.72
CA SER A 79 13.87 7.95 -19.35
C SER A 79 15.27 7.57 -19.84
N GLN A 80 16.01 8.53 -20.39
CA GLN A 80 17.41 8.31 -20.82
C GLN A 80 18.34 8.02 -19.64
N LEU A 81 18.12 8.65 -18.48
CA LEU A 81 18.90 8.35 -17.27
C LEU A 81 18.65 6.93 -16.74
N GLU A 82 17.39 6.48 -16.70
CA GLU A 82 17.08 5.11 -16.27
C GLU A 82 17.75 4.07 -17.18
N GLU A 83 17.76 4.31 -18.49
CA GLU A 83 18.47 3.45 -19.45
C GLU A 83 19.99 3.47 -19.22
N LYS A 84 20.58 4.66 -19.03
CA LYS A 84 22.01 4.79 -18.71
C LYS A 84 22.38 4.10 -17.40
N GLN A 85 21.54 4.19 -16.37
CA GLN A 85 21.72 3.53 -15.09
C GLN A 85 21.67 2.00 -15.23
N LYS A 86 20.67 1.46 -15.95
CA LYS A 86 20.57 0.02 -16.26
C LYS A 86 21.79 -0.51 -17.02
N GLN A 87 22.41 0.34 -17.83
CA GLN A 87 23.63 0.01 -18.58
C GLN A 87 24.94 0.25 -17.81
N GLY A 88 24.89 0.78 -16.57
CA GLY A 88 26.08 1.15 -15.80
C GLY A 88 26.89 2.31 -16.41
N LYS A 89 26.24 3.17 -17.20
CA LYS A 89 26.85 4.29 -17.95
C LYS A 89 26.43 5.67 -17.41
N LEU A 90 25.80 5.71 -16.25
CA LEU A 90 25.36 6.96 -15.64
C LEU A 90 26.56 7.78 -15.18
N THR A 91 26.69 9.01 -15.68
CA THR A 91 27.75 9.93 -15.27
C THR A 91 27.24 10.97 -14.26
N GLN A 92 28.16 11.63 -13.55
CA GLN A 92 27.78 12.75 -12.67
C GLN A 92 27.19 13.92 -13.47
N GLU A 93 27.69 14.18 -14.68
CA GLU A 93 27.19 15.23 -15.56
C GLU A 93 25.74 14.97 -15.99
N ASP A 94 25.39 13.71 -16.22
CA ASP A 94 24.00 13.29 -16.49
C ASP A 94 23.07 13.62 -15.31
N VAL A 95 23.53 13.35 -14.09
CA VAL A 95 22.78 13.64 -12.85
C VAL A 95 22.64 15.15 -12.65
N ASP A 96 23.72 15.91 -12.79
CA ASP A 96 23.73 17.37 -12.58
C ASP A 96 22.86 18.11 -13.62
N SER A 97 22.93 17.69 -14.88
CA SER A 97 22.08 18.20 -15.96
C SER A 97 20.59 17.96 -15.65
N PHE A 98 20.26 16.76 -15.19
CA PHE A 98 18.91 16.43 -14.79
C PHE A 98 18.42 17.22 -13.57
N GLN A 99 19.26 17.40 -12.54
CA GLN A 99 18.90 18.25 -11.40
C GLN A 99 18.66 19.70 -11.82
N THR A 100 19.43 20.23 -12.77
CA THR A 100 19.25 21.58 -13.31
C THR A 100 17.92 21.71 -14.05
N LYS A 101 17.58 20.73 -14.91
CA LYS A 101 16.28 20.68 -15.59
C LYS A 101 15.13 20.59 -14.57
N ARG A 102 15.27 19.71 -13.56
CA ARG A 102 14.31 19.58 -12.46
C ARG A 102 14.06 20.91 -11.76
N MET A 103 15.11 21.63 -11.35
CA MET A 103 14.99 22.93 -10.71
C MET A 103 14.28 23.95 -11.60
N THR A 104 14.60 23.95 -12.90
CA THR A 104 13.97 24.86 -13.88
C THR A 104 12.48 24.61 -14.01
N VAL A 105 12.07 23.34 -14.15
CA VAL A 105 10.65 22.96 -14.22
C VAL A 105 9.93 23.31 -12.91
N GLN A 106 10.58 23.10 -11.75
CA GLN A 106 10.01 23.42 -10.43
C GLN A 106 9.75 24.92 -10.28
N VAL A 107 10.71 25.78 -10.62
CA VAL A 107 10.55 27.24 -10.52
C VAL A 107 9.41 27.73 -11.40
N MET A 108 9.33 27.21 -12.64
CA MET A 108 8.25 27.56 -13.56
C MET A 108 6.89 27.12 -13.01
N LEU A 109 6.81 25.92 -12.44
CA LEU A 109 5.57 25.41 -11.85
C LEU A 109 5.16 26.15 -10.59
N ASP A 110 6.09 26.45 -9.70
CA ASP A 110 5.82 27.24 -8.49
C ASP A 110 5.33 28.65 -8.87
N SER A 111 5.89 29.24 -9.92
CA SER A 111 5.48 30.57 -10.38
C SER A 111 4.08 30.59 -10.99
N THR A 112 3.68 29.54 -11.71
CA THR A 112 2.38 29.45 -12.39
C THR A 112 1.27 28.95 -11.45
N SER A 113 1.57 28.00 -10.56
CA SER A 113 0.59 27.40 -9.66
C SER A 113 0.23 28.29 -8.47
N ASN A 114 1.16 29.08 -7.93
CA ASN A 114 0.90 29.94 -6.77
C ASN A 114 -0.23 30.96 -7.00
N GLY A 115 -0.36 31.48 -8.23
CA GLY A 115 -1.47 32.37 -8.61
C GLY A 115 -2.82 31.67 -8.79
N LYS A 116 -2.83 30.32 -8.83
CA LYS A 116 -3.97 29.47 -9.17
C LYS A 116 -4.30 28.43 -8.10
N LYS A 117 -3.66 28.52 -6.94
CA LYS A 117 -3.75 27.53 -5.85
C LYS A 117 -5.18 27.16 -5.47
N ALA A 118 -6.07 28.14 -5.28
CA ALA A 118 -7.47 27.88 -4.90
C ALA A 118 -8.26 27.15 -6.00
N GLU A 119 -8.00 27.46 -7.28
CA GLU A 119 -8.64 26.82 -8.44
C GLU A 119 -8.15 25.37 -8.58
N ILE A 120 -6.83 25.16 -8.44
CA ILE A 120 -6.20 23.83 -8.42
C ILE A 120 -6.75 22.99 -7.25
N GLU A 121 -6.79 23.54 -6.04
CA GLU A 121 -7.33 22.86 -4.85
C GLU A 121 -8.78 22.42 -5.05
N THR A 122 -9.60 23.27 -5.69
CA THR A 122 -11.01 22.97 -5.97
C THR A 122 -11.15 21.81 -6.96
N ASP A 123 -10.40 21.84 -8.08
CA ASP A 123 -10.48 20.81 -9.10
C ASP A 123 -9.92 19.46 -8.61
N LEU A 124 -8.83 19.47 -7.84
CA LEU A 124 -8.27 18.27 -7.22
C LEU A 124 -9.25 17.65 -6.21
N ARG A 125 -9.85 18.47 -5.33
CA ARG A 125 -10.83 18.02 -4.34
C ARG A 125 -12.03 17.37 -4.99
N ALA A 126 -12.55 17.94 -6.09
CA ALA A 126 -13.69 17.35 -6.80
C ALA A 126 -13.41 15.92 -7.31
N ILE A 127 -12.19 15.65 -7.78
CA ILE A 127 -11.79 14.30 -8.21
C ILE A 127 -11.69 13.36 -7.02
N ILE A 128 -11.01 13.79 -5.95
CA ILE A 128 -10.83 13.02 -4.72
C ILE A 128 -12.19 12.67 -4.09
N ASP A 129 -13.09 13.64 -3.95
CA ASP A 129 -14.41 13.46 -3.35
C ASP A 129 -15.26 12.48 -4.17
N LYS A 130 -15.20 12.58 -5.51
CA LYS A 130 -15.91 11.66 -6.41
C LYS A 130 -15.42 10.21 -6.25
N GLU A 131 -14.11 10.00 -6.26
CA GLU A 131 -13.55 8.65 -6.12
C GLU A 131 -13.74 8.11 -4.69
N SER A 132 -13.74 8.99 -3.68
CA SER A 132 -14.06 8.63 -2.29
C SER A 132 -15.51 8.19 -2.11
N GLN A 133 -16.44 8.87 -2.78
CA GLN A 133 -17.85 8.50 -2.74
C GLN A 133 -18.09 7.14 -3.40
N LYS A 134 -17.44 6.85 -4.54
CA LYS A 134 -17.49 5.52 -5.17
C LYS A 134 -16.99 4.45 -4.21
N ALA A 135 -15.80 4.63 -3.64
CA ALA A 135 -15.24 3.71 -2.66
C ALA A 135 -16.26 3.46 -1.53
N LYS A 136 -16.80 4.52 -0.93
CA LYS A 136 -17.82 4.43 0.12
C LYS A 136 -19.02 3.58 -0.29
N GLU A 137 -19.56 3.79 -1.49
CA GLU A 137 -20.70 3.02 -2.00
C GLU A 137 -20.39 1.52 -2.12
N HIS A 138 -19.19 1.16 -2.61
CA HIS A 138 -18.77 -0.24 -2.72
C HIS A 138 -18.54 -0.88 -1.34
N PHE A 139 -17.84 -0.21 -0.43
CA PHE A 139 -17.65 -0.70 0.93
C PHE A 139 -18.97 -0.84 1.68
N ALA A 140 -19.91 0.08 1.49
CA ALA A 140 -21.25 -0.02 2.06
C ALA A 140 -22.05 -1.21 1.48
N LYS A 141 -21.82 -1.63 0.23
CA LYS A 141 -22.40 -2.88 -0.31
C LYS A 141 -21.81 -4.10 0.41
N ILE A 142 -20.49 -4.18 0.54
CA ILE A 142 -19.79 -5.29 1.20
C ILE A 142 -20.18 -5.39 2.68
N ALA A 143 -20.23 -4.26 3.39
CA ALA A 143 -20.52 -4.17 4.82
C ALA A 143 -21.93 -4.68 5.21
N LYS A 144 -22.86 -4.82 4.24
CA LYS A 144 -24.17 -5.45 4.46
C LYS A 144 -24.08 -6.95 4.70
N HIS A 145 -23.00 -7.59 4.26
CA HIS A 145 -22.84 -9.03 4.30
C HIS A 145 -21.87 -9.48 5.40
N CYS A 146 -20.79 -8.75 5.62
CA CYS A 146 -19.81 -9.05 6.66
C CYS A 146 -19.08 -7.78 7.16
N PRO A 147 -18.51 -7.79 8.38
CA PRO A 147 -17.68 -6.69 8.86
C PRO A 147 -16.42 -6.53 8.00
N ILE A 148 -15.96 -5.29 7.90
CA ILE A 148 -14.75 -4.90 7.15
C ILE A 148 -13.71 -4.38 8.13
N TYR A 149 -12.52 -4.97 8.09
CA TYR A 149 -11.36 -4.51 8.85
C TYR A 149 -10.29 -4.05 7.89
N GLY A 150 -9.58 -2.98 8.23
CA GLY A 150 -8.50 -2.52 7.38
C GLY A 150 -7.39 -1.78 8.09
N VAL A 151 -6.32 -1.57 7.33
CA VAL A 151 -5.21 -0.67 7.63
C VAL A 151 -4.93 0.14 6.37
N LEU A 152 -4.81 1.46 6.51
CA LEU A 152 -4.59 2.33 5.37
C LEU A 152 -3.13 2.31 4.91
N GLY A 153 -2.94 2.31 3.59
CA GLY A 153 -1.63 2.40 2.96
C GLY A 153 -1.01 3.81 2.94
N ASN A 154 0.27 3.86 2.58
CA ASN A 154 1.09 5.08 2.56
C ASN A 154 0.82 5.99 1.35
N HIS A 155 0.38 5.45 0.22
CA HIS A 155 0.16 6.24 -0.98
C HIS A 155 -1.12 7.08 -0.91
N ASP A 156 -2.08 6.70 -0.06
CA ASP A 156 -3.42 7.29 -0.04
C ASP A 156 -3.62 8.43 0.95
N LEU A 157 -2.59 8.79 1.71
CA LEU A 157 -2.62 9.90 2.67
C LEU A 157 -3.97 9.99 3.42
N ASN A 158 -4.42 8.97 4.16
CA ASN A 158 -5.67 8.99 4.96
C ASN A 158 -6.96 9.48 4.24
N THR A 159 -6.95 9.62 2.92
CA THR A 159 -7.94 10.38 2.15
C THR A 159 -9.34 9.79 2.27
N LEU A 160 -9.39 8.47 2.47
CA LEU A 160 -10.62 7.70 2.56
C LEU A 160 -11.04 7.37 3.97
N TYR A 161 -10.20 7.62 4.97
CA TYR A 161 -10.52 7.32 6.37
C TYR A 161 -11.87 7.94 6.76
N ASN A 162 -12.02 9.25 6.56
CA ASN A 162 -13.23 9.96 6.95
C ASN A 162 -14.46 9.51 6.17
N SER A 163 -14.26 9.06 4.93
CA SER A 163 -15.32 8.60 4.04
C SER A 163 -15.78 7.18 4.37
N LEU A 164 -14.87 6.33 4.84
CA LEU A 164 -15.06 4.89 5.06
C LEU A 164 -15.19 4.47 6.53
N LYS A 165 -14.90 5.35 7.51
CA LYS A 165 -14.87 4.99 8.95
C LYS A 165 -16.19 4.41 9.50
N ASP A 166 -17.30 4.65 8.80
CA ASP A 166 -18.61 4.11 9.20
C ASP A 166 -18.81 2.67 8.67
N GLU A 167 -18.12 2.33 7.59
CA GLU A 167 -18.17 1.03 6.90
C GLU A 167 -16.98 0.11 7.24
N VAL A 168 -15.84 0.70 7.60
CA VAL A 168 -14.55 0.02 7.82
C VAL A 168 -14.04 0.29 9.22
N LYS A 169 -13.69 -0.77 9.94
CA LYS A 169 -12.99 -0.69 11.20
C LYS A 169 -11.48 -0.67 10.98
N PHE A 170 -10.92 0.53 11.07
CA PHE A 170 -9.48 0.80 10.94
C PHE A 170 -8.70 0.34 12.18
N LEU A 171 -7.91 -0.71 12.04
CA LEU A 171 -7.26 -1.40 13.17
C LEU A 171 -6.11 -0.58 13.78
N GLU A 172 -5.49 0.31 13.00
CA GLU A 172 -4.46 1.24 13.47
C GLU A 172 -4.99 2.26 14.51
N GLN A 173 -6.32 2.41 14.60
CA GLN A 173 -7.00 3.27 15.58
C GLN A 173 -7.59 2.48 16.77
N THR A 174 -7.32 1.18 16.84
CA THR A 174 -7.86 0.28 17.88
C THR A 174 -6.74 -0.42 18.63
N ASP A 175 -6.93 -0.69 19.92
CA ASP A 175 -5.95 -1.48 20.70
C ASP A 175 -5.91 -2.95 20.20
N LYS A 176 -7.10 -3.52 19.98
CA LYS A 176 -7.33 -4.82 19.34
C LYS A 176 -8.78 -4.97 18.91
N GLU A 177 -9.03 -5.96 18.06
CA GLU A 177 -10.36 -6.40 17.68
C GLU A 177 -10.54 -7.92 17.80
N ILE A 178 -11.78 -8.37 17.99
CA ILE A 178 -12.10 -9.80 18.13
C ILE A 178 -13.13 -10.21 17.07
N ILE A 179 -12.81 -11.25 16.29
CA ILE A 179 -13.79 -11.96 15.45
C ILE A 179 -14.19 -13.26 16.14
N LYS A 180 -15.51 -13.50 16.27
CA LYS A 180 -16.04 -14.75 16.83
C LYS A 180 -16.31 -15.76 15.73
N SER A 181 -15.76 -16.97 15.88
CA SER A 181 -15.93 -18.10 14.98
C SER A 181 -17.32 -18.73 15.11
N LYS A 182 -17.67 -19.61 14.16
CA LYS A 182 -18.92 -20.38 14.19
C LYS A 182 -19.02 -21.31 15.42
N GLY A 183 -17.90 -21.87 15.87
CA GLY A 183 -17.80 -22.66 17.11
C GLY A 183 -17.66 -21.83 18.39
N GLY A 184 -17.66 -20.50 18.30
CA GLY A 184 -17.52 -19.60 19.45
C GLY A 184 -16.07 -19.32 19.88
N LEU A 185 -15.07 -19.66 19.07
CA LEU A 185 -13.68 -19.28 19.29
C LEU A 185 -13.49 -17.78 19.01
N GLU A 186 -12.62 -17.13 19.77
CA GLU A 186 -12.30 -15.71 19.58
C GLU A 186 -10.96 -15.54 18.88
N PHE A 187 -10.94 -14.93 17.70
CA PHE A 187 -9.73 -14.59 16.94
C PHE A 187 -9.34 -13.13 17.20
N ILE A 188 -8.10 -12.91 17.63
CA ILE A 188 -7.58 -11.57 17.96
C ILE A 188 -6.93 -10.94 16.73
N LEU A 189 -7.45 -9.80 16.32
CA LEU A 189 -7.01 -8.98 15.20
C LEU A 189 -6.28 -7.75 15.69
N LYS A 190 -5.16 -7.42 15.04
CA LYS A 190 -4.40 -6.18 15.27
C LYS A 190 -3.90 -5.59 13.95
N GLY A 191 -3.64 -4.29 13.95
CA GLY A 191 -3.10 -3.61 12.78
C GLY A 191 -2.19 -2.43 13.12
N ASP A 192 -1.19 -2.24 12.26
CA ASP A 192 -0.23 -1.14 12.32
C ASP A 192 -0.04 -0.53 10.94
N ASN A 193 0.09 0.79 10.90
CA ASN A 193 0.53 1.51 9.70
C ASN A 193 2.06 1.52 9.71
N ASN A 194 2.64 0.36 9.42
CA ASN A 194 4.08 0.15 9.60
C ASN A 194 4.97 0.84 8.57
N THR A 195 4.41 1.58 7.61
CA THR A 195 5.16 2.35 6.62
C THR A 195 4.50 3.64 6.19
N PHE A 196 5.23 4.74 6.34
CA PHE A 196 5.05 5.93 5.52
C PHE A 196 6.24 5.97 4.57
N GLU A 197 6.01 5.63 3.31
CA GLU A 197 6.77 6.31 2.28
C GLU A 197 5.97 7.55 1.97
N VAL A 198 6.59 8.72 1.97
CA VAL A 198 6.03 9.83 1.22
C VAL A 198 5.91 9.29 -0.21
N PRO A 199 4.71 9.25 -0.82
CA PRO A 199 4.55 8.70 -2.15
C PRO A 199 5.64 9.28 -3.05
N VAL A 200 6.61 8.44 -3.44
CA VAL A 200 7.58 8.81 -4.47
C VAL A 200 6.82 9.17 -5.75
N ALA A 201 5.58 8.71 -5.90
CA ALA A 201 4.63 9.15 -6.91
C ALA A 201 4.48 10.68 -7.02
N MET A 202 4.57 11.44 -5.93
CA MET A 202 4.47 12.91 -5.96
C MET A 202 5.80 13.63 -6.17
N SER A 203 6.94 12.94 -6.02
CA SER A 203 8.28 13.51 -6.23
C SER A 203 9.05 12.89 -7.39
N GLY A 204 8.55 11.81 -7.99
CA GLY A 204 9.39 10.87 -8.75
C GLY A 204 8.69 10.09 -9.87
N MET A 205 7.36 9.89 -9.89
CA MET A 205 6.78 9.01 -10.94
C MET A 205 6.85 9.57 -12.37
N PHE A 206 7.13 10.86 -12.52
CA PHE A 206 7.60 11.43 -13.78
C PHE A 206 8.80 12.34 -13.59
N GLY A 207 9.33 12.44 -12.37
CA GLY A 207 10.21 13.50 -11.90
C GLY A 207 9.73 14.93 -12.17
N VAL A 208 8.57 15.12 -12.81
CA VAL A 208 7.96 16.42 -13.06
C VAL A 208 7.64 17.00 -11.68
N PRO A 209 8.38 18.03 -11.23
CA PRO A 209 7.97 18.79 -10.06
C PRO A 209 6.60 19.37 -10.36
N GLY A 210 5.74 19.67 -9.39
CA GLY A 210 4.48 20.30 -9.80
C GLY A 210 3.48 20.38 -8.70
N ILE A 211 2.89 19.25 -8.30
CA ILE A 211 1.90 19.35 -7.23
C ILE A 211 2.66 19.71 -5.96
N GLU A 212 2.46 20.93 -5.47
CA GLU A 212 3.00 21.34 -4.19
C GLU A 212 2.53 20.28 -3.19
N LEU A 213 3.45 19.46 -2.68
CA LEU A 213 3.14 18.41 -1.69
C LEU A 213 2.27 18.99 -0.58
N LYS A 214 2.47 20.26 -0.22
CA LYS A 214 1.66 21.02 0.74
C LYS A 214 0.18 21.21 0.36
N ILE A 215 -0.16 21.38 -0.91
CA ILE A 215 -1.56 21.51 -1.37
C ILE A 215 -2.29 20.19 -1.12
N LEU A 216 -1.71 19.07 -1.56
CA LEU A 216 -2.28 17.75 -1.32
C LEU A 216 -2.18 17.35 0.16
N GLU A 217 -1.11 17.68 0.87
CA GLU A 217 -0.99 17.45 2.31
C GLU A 217 -2.05 18.23 3.11
N ASN A 218 -2.38 19.47 2.74
CA ASN A 218 -3.44 20.22 3.43
C ASN A 218 -4.85 19.69 3.10
N LEU A 219 -5.07 19.25 1.85
CA LEU A 219 -6.36 18.70 1.42
C LEU A 219 -6.62 17.29 1.98
N LEU A 220 -5.56 16.48 2.10
CA LEU A 220 -5.64 15.06 2.39
C LEU A 220 -5.26 14.71 3.83
N ASN A 221 -4.56 15.59 4.56
CA ASN A 221 -3.85 15.18 5.77
C ASN A 221 -4.19 15.91 7.09
N PRO A 222 -5.46 15.87 7.58
CA PRO A 222 -5.77 16.20 8.97
C PRO A 222 -5.30 15.15 10.00
N LEU A 223 -4.99 13.92 9.58
CA LEU A 223 -4.68 12.77 10.47
C LEU A 223 -3.24 12.26 10.33
N LYS A 224 -2.33 13.07 9.76
CA LYS A 224 -0.94 12.69 9.50
C LYS A 224 -0.22 12.30 10.79
N ILE A 225 0.30 11.08 10.85
CA ILE A 225 1.38 10.73 11.78
C ILE A 225 2.68 10.83 10.96
N ASN A 226 3.48 11.87 11.22
CA ASN A 226 4.74 12.09 10.50
C ASN A 226 5.82 11.12 11.01
N TYR A 227 5.97 9.95 10.38
CA TYR A 227 7.07 9.03 10.73
C TYR A 227 7.61 8.24 9.54
N ASN A 228 8.91 8.31 9.24
CA ASN A 228 9.55 7.53 8.18
C ASN A 228 10.04 6.18 8.74
N SER A 229 9.34 5.07 8.45
CA SER A 229 9.62 3.77 9.08
C SER A 229 10.42 2.78 8.22
N GLY A 230 10.98 3.24 7.09
CA GLY A 230 11.91 2.43 6.30
C GLY A 230 13.23 2.09 7.02
N HIS A 231 13.43 2.61 8.24
CA HIS A 231 14.60 2.35 9.06
C HIS A 231 14.23 1.56 10.33
N THR A 232 14.98 0.48 10.60
CA THR A 232 15.02 -0.20 11.92
C THR A 232 15.87 0.63 12.88
N LEU A 233 15.64 0.52 14.21
CA LEU A 233 16.54 1.16 15.19
C LEU A 233 18.00 0.69 14.98
N ASN A 234 18.17 -0.60 14.66
CA ASN A 234 19.47 -1.18 14.34
C ASN A 234 20.11 -0.60 13.07
N GLY A 235 19.32 -0.34 12.03
CA GLY A 235 19.76 0.27 10.77
C GLY A 235 20.20 1.71 10.97
N ILE A 236 19.43 2.50 11.73
CA ILE A 236 19.81 3.87 12.12
C ILE A 236 21.12 3.84 12.92
N ASP A 237 21.27 2.91 13.86
CA ASP A 237 22.51 2.78 14.65
C ASP A 237 23.74 2.40 13.83
N GLN A 238 23.58 1.61 12.76
CA GLN A 238 24.66 1.34 11.81
C GLN A 238 25.04 2.58 11.02
N GLN A 239 24.07 3.31 10.48
CA GLN A 239 24.30 4.53 9.71
C GLN A 239 24.90 5.65 10.56
N LEU A 240 24.42 5.83 11.80
CA LEU A 240 24.98 6.78 12.76
C LEU A 240 26.47 6.54 12.97
N ARG A 241 26.89 5.28 13.14
CA ARG A 241 28.31 4.92 13.28
C ARG A 241 29.11 5.26 12.02
N GLN A 242 28.57 4.91 10.85
CA GLN A 242 29.24 5.16 9.56
C GLN A 242 29.44 6.67 9.31
N TYR A 243 28.38 7.47 9.47
CA TYR A 243 28.45 8.91 9.21
C TYR A 243 29.23 9.67 10.29
N ALA A 244 29.21 9.21 11.54
CA ALA A 244 30.07 9.77 12.59
C ALA A 244 31.55 9.55 12.28
N GLN A 245 31.93 8.35 11.79
CA GLN A 245 33.31 8.06 11.37
C GLN A 245 33.74 8.87 10.14
N ALA A 246 32.80 9.16 9.22
CA ALA A 246 33.04 9.99 8.04
C ALA A 246 33.04 11.51 8.33
N GLY A 247 32.76 11.94 9.56
CA GLY A 247 32.69 13.36 9.95
C GLY A 247 31.46 14.11 9.41
N GLU A 248 30.42 13.40 8.95
CA GLU A 248 29.20 13.98 8.38
C GLU A 248 28.22 14.45 9.47
N THR A 249 28.55 15.58 10.11
CA THR A 249 27.83 16.11 11.29
C THR A 249 26.34 16.37 11.08
N GLU A 250 25.91 16.90 9.94
CA GLU A 250 24.48 17.13 9.66
C GLU A 250 23.71 15.80 9.53
N LYS A 251 24.24 14.81 8.82
CA LYS A 251 23.61 13.48 8.71
C LYS A 251 23.50 12.77 10.06
N VAL A 252 24.53 12.87 10.89
CA VAL A 252 24.50 12.30 12.25
C VAL A 252 23.40 12.93 13.09
N LYS A 253 23.23 14.26 12.99
CA LYS A 253 22.17 15.00 13.70
C LYS A 253 20.78 14.61 13.21
N GLU A 254 20.59 14.50 11.90
CA GLU A 254 19.34 14.04 11.28
C GLU A 254 18.95 12.64 11.76
N LEU A 255 19.88 11.68 11.65
CA LEU A 255 19.65 10.29 12.06
C LEU A 255 19.43 10.14 13.57
N THR A 256 20.03 10.99 14.40
CA THR A 256 19.80 10.98 15.86
C THR A 256 18.36 11.39 16.18
N GLN A 257 17.87 12.44 15.52
CA GLN A 257 16.47 12.86 15.66
C GLN A 257 15.50 11.81 15.13
N GLU A 258 15.85 11.15 14.02
CA GLU A 258 15.05 10.04 13.48
C GLU A 258 15.00 8.85 14.44
N LYS A 259 16.14 8.48 15.05
CA LYS A 259 16.21 7.44 16.09
C LYS A 259 15.28 7.74 17.27
N GLU A 260 15.30 8.97 17.78
CA GLU A 260 14.43 9.37 18.89
C GLU A 260 12.95 9.28 18.53
N LYS A 261 12.58 9.71 17.31
CA LYS A 261 11.21 9.59 16.81
C LYS A 261 10.78 8.13 16.69
N LEU A 262 11.63 7.28 16.10
CA LEU A 262 11.35 5.86 15.95
C LEU A 262 11.21 5.16 17.31
N SER A 263 12.10 5.46 18.25
CA SER A 263 12.07 4.84 19.58
C SER A 263 10.76 5.16 20.30
N LYS A 264 10.34 6.43 20.28
CA LYS A 264 9.06 6.86 20.88
C LYS A 264 7.86 6.23 20.18
N TYR A 265 7.89 6.15 18.85
CA TYR A 265 6.85 5.48 18.07
C TYR A 265 6.71 4.02 18.48
N GLN A 266 7.80 3.25 18.46
CA GLN A 266 7.73 1.83 18.81
C GLN A 266 7.29 1.60 20.25
N GLU A 267 7.72 2.43 21.20
CA GLU A 267 7.25 2.35 22.58
C GLU A 267 5.76 2.63 22.69
N ALA A 268 5.26 3.66 21.97
CA ALA A 268 3.84 3.98 21.92
C ALA A 268 3.02 2.85 21.26
N GLU A 269 3.49 2.30 20.14
CA GLU A 269 2.82 1.20 19.44
C GLU A 269 2.80 -0.09 20.26
N ARG A 270 3.91 -0.47 20.90
CA ARG A 270 3.95 -1.62 21.85
C ARG A 270 2.99 -1.44 23.02
N LYS A 271 2.72 -0.19 23.42
CA LYS A 271 1.75 0.09 24.47
C LYS A 271 0.30 0.02 23.94
N ARG A 272 0.04 0.59 22.77
CA ARG A 272 -1.28 0.65 22.11
C ARG A 272 -1.75 -0.75 21.71
N LEU A 273 -0.94 -1.43 20.92
CA LEU A 273 -1.22 -2.77 20.41
C LEU A 273 -0.96 -3.85 21.46
N GLY A 274 -0.85 -3.54 22.74
CA GLY A 274 -0.57 -4.50 23.80
C GLY A 274 0.84 -5.10 23.76
N SER A 275 1.25 -5.76 24.84
CA SER A 275 2.59 -6.34 24.90
C SER A 275 2.79 -7.40 23.81
N ILE A 276 4.03 -7.55 23.35
CA ILE A 276 4.47 -8.58 22.38
C ILE A 276 4.15 -10.01 22.86
N ASP A 277 3.84 -10.18 24.15
CA ASP A 277 3.45 -11.45 24.77
C ASP A 277 1.96 -11.78 24.61
N GLU A 278 1.13 -10.89 24.06
CA GLU A 278 -0.26 -11.18 23.75
C GLU A 278 -0.36 -12.09 22.51
N ASN A 279 -1.22 -13.11 22.57
CA ASN A 279 -1.52 -13.96 21.42
C ASN A 279 -2.26 -13.13 20.37
N ILE A 280 -1.64 -12.92 19.22
CA ILE A 280 -2.26 -12.29 18.05
C ILE A 280 -2.54 -13.40 17.06
N ASP A 281 -3.78 -13.49 16.59
CA ASP A 281 -4.14 -14.52 15.61
C ASP A 281 -3.90 -13.97 14.19
N ILE A 282 -4.32 -12.74 13.93
CA ILE A 282 -4.26 -12.09 12.61
C ILE A 282 -3.67 -10.69 12.75
N TYR A 283 -2.64 -10.39 11.97
CA TYR A 283 -1.98 -9.09 11.93
C TYR A 283 -2.10 -8.45 10.55
N LEU A 284 -2.71 -7.26 10.49
CA LEU A 284 -2.83 -6.46 9.28
C LEU A 284 -1.75 -5.38 9.26
N THR A 285 -1.13 -5.18 8.11
CA THR A 285 -0.05 -4.23 7.96
C THR A 285 -0.02 -3.64 6.57
N HIS A 286 0.49 -2.41 6.42
CA HIS A 286 0.69 -1.85 5.10
C HIS A 286 1.77 -2.61 4.32
N LYS A 287 2.90 -2.95 4.95
CA LYS A 287 3.96 -3.77 4.31
C LYS A 287 4.16 -5.06 5.06
N THR A 288 4.25 -6.18 4.33
CA THR A 288 4.50 -7.49 4.94
C THR A 288 5.91 -7.54 5.58
N PRO A 289 6.04 -7.94 6.86
CA PRO A 289 7.28 -8.46 7.39
C PRO A 289 7.75 -9.68 6.61
N HIS A 290 9.05 -9.99 6.68
CA HIS A 290 9.56 -11.23 6.11
C HIS A 290 9.28 -12.40 7.07
N CYS A 291 8.14 -13.10 6.98
CA CYS A 291 7.97 -14.34 7.74
C CYS A 291 8.59 -15.52 6.98
N GLY A 292 9.75 -15.95 7.47
CA GLY A 292 10.51 -17.05 6.86
C GLY A 292 12.00 -16.76 6.90
N THR A 293 12.58 -16.76 8.10
CA THR A 293 14.00 -16.56 8.39
C THR A 293 14.62 -15.21 7.98
N VAL A 294 14.83 -14.38 8.99
CA VAL A 294 15.57 -13.11 9.08
C VAL A 294 17.05 -13.22 8.64
N ARG A 295 17.40 -13.85 7.51
CA ARG A 295 18.82 -14.06 7.17
C ARG A 295 19.31 -13.84 5.74
N LYS A 296 18.51 -13.48 4.73
CA LYS A 296 19.09 -13.42 3.37
C LYS A 296 18.81 -12.24 2.44
N VAL A 297 17.81 -11.37 2.61
CA VAL A 297 17.62 -10.29 1.60
C VAL A 297 17.01 -9.00 2.16
N GLY A 298 17.86 -8.07 2.60
CA GLY A 298 17.95 -6.74 1.99
C GLY A 298 16.89 -5.65 2.19
N GLY A 299 16.07 -5.61 3.23
CA GLY A 299 15.23 -4.43 3.54
C GLY A 299 14.96 -4.24 5.04
N PRO A 300 15.14 -3.04 5.64
CA PRO A 300 14.77 -2.79 7.04
C PRO A 300 13.27 -2.46 7.12
N LEU A 301 12.49 -3.26 7.85
CA LEU A 301 11.15 -2.87 8.30
C LEU A 301 11.21 -2.37 9.73
N GLY A 302 10.31 -1.49 10.15
CA GLY A 302 10.27 -1.04 11.55
C GLY A 302 10.10 -2.20 12.54
N ASP A 303 10.85 -2.18 13.65
CA ASP A 303 11.00 -3.32 14.57
C ASP A 303 9.65 -3.85 15.13
N ILE A 304 8.64 -2.99 15.30
CA ILE A 304 7.33 -3.39 15.86
C ILE A 304 6.51 -4.29 14.91
N ALA A 305 6.58 -4.04 13.60
CA ALA A 305 5.87 -4.86 12.64
C ALA A 305 6.52 -6.24 12.47
N GLU A 306 7.84 -6.31 12.61
CA GLU A 306 8.56 -7.58 12.69
C GLU A 306 8.20 -8.35 13.97
N GLU A 307 8.13 -7.67 15.12
CA GLU A 307 7.73 -8.27 16.40
C GLU A 307 6.32 -8.88 16.33
N TYR A 308 5.33 -8.14 15.81
CA TYR A 308 3.96 -8.64 15.67
C TYR A 308 3.82 -9.68 14.56
N GLY A 309 4.50 -9.52 13.43
CA GLY A 309 4.51 -10.51 12.36
C GLY A 309 5.02 -11.87 12.81
N ASN A 310 6.05 -11.90 13.67
CA ASN A 310 6.60 -13.15 14.23
C ASN A 310 5.67 -13.87 15.23
N LYS A 311 4.61 -13.19 15.70
CA LYS A 311 3.68 -13.71 16.71
C LYS A 311 2.31 -14.05 16.14
N ALA A 312 1.95 -13.52 14.99
CA ALA A 312 0.68 -13.77 14.33
C ALA A 312 0.64 -15.14 13.65
N ASN A 313 -0.54 -15.78 13.63
CA ASN A 313 -0.76 -16.98 12.82
C ASN A 313 -0.93 -16.64 11.33
N LEU A 314 -1.41 -15.42 11.03
CA LEU A 314 -1.51 -14.88 9.68
C LEU A 314 -1.08 -13.41 9.65
N VAL A 315 -0.31 -13.05 8.64
CA VAL A 315 0.06 -11.66 8.34
C VAL A 315 -0.51 -11.26 6.98
N CYS A 316 -1.39 -10.25 6.98
CA CYS A 316 -2.00 -9.69 5.78
C CYS A 316 -1.34 -8.34 5.45
N GLY A 317 -0.64 -8.27 4.33
CA GLY A 317 0.08 -7.06 3.90
C GLY A 317 -0.49 -6.38 2.66
N GLY A 318 -0.26 -5.08 2.60
CA GLY A 318 -0.76 -4.16 1.58
C GLY A 318 0.09 -4.00 0.33
N HIS A 319 1.37 -3.62 0.48
CA HIS A 319 2.22 -3.10 -0.60
C HIS A 319 3.53 -3.89 -0.75
N MET A 320 3.89 -4.26 -1.98
CA MET A 320 5.06 -5.11 -2.29
C MET A 320 6.28 -4.35 -2.85
N HIS A 321 7.43 -4.36 -2.16
CA HIS A 321 8.74 -3.98 -2.72
C HIS A 321 9.67 -5.18 -2.94
N ASP A 322 10.69 -5.00 -3.79
CA ASP A 322 11.76 -5.97 -4.03
C ASP A 322 12.39 -6.46 -2.72
N GLY A 323 12.26 -7.77 -2.48
CA GLY A 323 12.80 -8.44 -1.30
C GLY A 323 11.72 -9.01 -0.40
N GLN A 324 10.56 -8.38 -0.29
CA GLN A 324 9.51 -8.77 0.66
C GLN A 324 8.99 -10.20 0.47
N ALA A 325 8.57 -10.82 1.58
CA ALA A 325 8.05 -12.17 1.57
C ALA A 325 6.80 -12.31 0.68
N GLY A 326 6.70 -13.45 0.03
CA GLY A 326 5.65 -13.75 -0.95
C GLY A 326 6.05 -13.52 -2.41
N LYS A 327 7.16 -12.84 -2.74
CA LYS A 327 7.51 -12.58 -4.17
C LYS A 327 7.66 -13.88 -4.98
N SER A 328 8.31 -14.88 -4.39
CA SER A 328 8.48 -16.20 -5.03
C SER A 328 7.20 -17.03 -5.10
N ASN A 329 6.26 -16.88 -4.15
CA ASN A 329 5.01 -17.64 -4.16
C ASN A 329 3.95 -16.93 -5.02
N LEU A 330 3.88 -15.60 -4.98
CA LEU A 330 3.08 -14.80 -5.92
C LEU A 330 3.54 -15.03 -7.37
N THR A 331 4.85 -15.15 -7.62
CA THR A 331 5.33 -15.54 -8.96
C THR A 331 4.77 -16.91 -9.37
N LYS A 332 4.73 -17.91 -8.48
CA LYS A 332 4.10 -19.21 -8.77
C LYS A 332 2.60 -19.11 -9.01
N VAL A 333 1.89 -18.31 -8.23
CA VAL A 333 0.44 -18.04 -8.40
C VAL A 333 0.19 -17.38 -9.76
N VAL A 334 0.97 -16.36 -10.10
CA VAL A 334 0.88 -15.65 -11.38
C VAL A 334 1.24 -16.56 -12.56
N ASP A 335 2.30 -17.35 -12.44
CA ASP A 335 2.69 -18.33 -13.46
C ASP A 335 1.62 -19.41 -13.65
N TYR A 336 0.93 -19.80 -12.56
CA TYR A 336 -0.19 -20.73 -12.60
C TYR A 336 -1.35 -20.17 -13.42
N PHE A 337 -1.80 -18.94 -13.14
CA PHE A 337 -2.90 -18.30 -13.89
C PHE A 337 -2.54 -17.98 -15.35
N LYS A 338 -1.25 -17.77 -15.65
CA LYS A 338 -0.75 -17.63 -17.03
C LYS A 338 -0.64 -18.95 -17.78
N SER A 339 -0.85 -20.10 -17.12
CA SER A 339 -0.73 -21.40 -17.75
C SER A 339 -2.05 -21.83 -18.42
N ASP A 340 -1.94 -22.48 -19.58
CA ASP A 340 -3.09 -23.00 -20.33
C ASP A 340 -3.87 -24.11 -19.59
N ASN A 341 -3.38 -24.58 -18.44
CA ASN A 341 -3.94 -25.67 -17.62
C ASN A 341 -4.43 -25.18 -16.25
N THR A 342 -4.89 -23.95 -16.16
CA THR A 342 -5.46 -23.39 -14.93
C THR A 342 -6.69 -24.20 -14.49
N ASN A 343 -6.70 -24.70 -13.24
CA ASN A 343 -7.87 -25.38 -12.69
C ASN A 343 -8.96 -24.35 -12.44
N LYS A 344 -10.19 -24.69 -12.81
CA LYS A 344 -11.37 -23.90 -12.51
C LYS A 344 -12.30 -24.67 -11.60
N ILE A 345 -12.91 -23.97 -10.66
CA ILE A 345 -14.05 -24.47 -9.90
C ILE A 345 -15.33 -23.87 -10.47
N LYS A 346 -16.45 -24.58 -10.32
CA LYS A 346 -17.76 -24.09 -10.72
C LYS A 346 -18.47 -23.52 -9.51
N GLU A 347 -18.76 -22.23 -9.52
CA GLU A 347 -19.49 -21.52 -8.48
C GLU A 347 -20.75 -20.89 -9.06
N GLY A 348 -21.87 -21.60 -8.90
CA GLY A 348 -23.12 -21.27 -9.61
C GLY A 348 -23.04 -21.57 -11.11
N GLU A 349 -23.26 -20.56 -11.94
CA GLU A 349 -23.19 -20.67 -13.42
C GLU A 349 -21.78 -20.36 -13.97
N GLU A 350 -20.88 -19.82 -13.14
CA GLU A 350 -19.56 -19.33 -13.56
C GLU A 350 -18.45 -20.36 -13.30
N GLU A 351 -17.45 -20.40 -14.19
CA GLU A 351 -16.20 -21.12 -13.98
C GLU A 351 -15.11 -20.17 -13.52
N ILE A 352 -14.65 -20.33 -12.28
CA ILE A 352 -13.69 -19.42 -11.66
C ILE A 352 -12.35 -20.14 -11.51
N ALA A 353 -11.29 -19.54 -12.04
CA ALA A 353 -9.93 -20.03 -11.86
C ALA A 353 -9.54 -19.96 -10.38
N VAL A 354 -9.01 -21.06 -9.84
CA VAL A 354 -8.59 -21.10 -8.42
C VAL A 354 -7.25 -21.78 -8.27
N TYR A 355 -6.37 -21.15 -7.49
CA TYR A 355 -5.15 -21.76 -7.00
C TYR A 355 -5.30 -22.10 -5.51
N LYS A 356 -5.16 -23.38 -5.17
CA LYS A 356 -5.35 -23.89 -3.80
C LYS A 356 -4.02 -24.11 -3.11
N MET A 357 -3.88 -23.54 -1.92
CA MET A 357 -2.69 -23.67 -1.08
C MET A 357 -2.98 -24.51 0.15
N GLU A 358 -2.08 -25.44 0.46
CA GLU A 358 -2.22 -26.36 1.58
C GLU A 358 -1.48 -25.90 2.84
N ARG A 359 -1.89 -26.47 3.99
CA ARG A 359 -1.30 -26.25 5.30
C ARG A 359 0.23 -26.37 5.29
N GLY A 360 0.92 -25.32 5.74
CA GLY A 360 2.38 -25.30 5.88
C GLY A 360 3.14 -24.76 4.67
N GLU A 361 2.46 -24.47 3.56
CA GLU A 361 3.03 -23.62 2.51
C GLU A 361 3.11 -22.17 3.02
N MET A 362 4.27 -21.52 2.88
CA MET A 362 4.54 -20.19 3.48
C MET A 362 3.44 -19.18 3.15
N GLN A 363 2.85 -18.60 4.20
CA GLN A 363 1.56 -17.89 4.20
C GLN A 363 1.74 -16.38 4.16
N GLU A 364 2.32 -15.83 3.10
CA GLU A 364 2.39 -14.38 2.96
C GLU A 364 2.17 -13.99 1.52
N PHE A 365 0.99 -13.45 1.29
CA PHE A 365 0.58 -13.03 -0.03
C PHE A 365 0.01 -11.62 0.07
N ASN A 366 0.55 -10.75 -0.79
CA ASN A 366 -0.09 -9.51 -1.18
C ASN A 366 -0.90 -9.84 -2.44
N PRO A 367 -2.25 -9.86 -2.40
CA PRO A 367 -3.04 -10.16 -3.59
C PRO A 367 -2.87 -9.14 -4.72
N GLY A 368 -2.39 -7.95 -4.39
CA GLY A 368 -2.25 -6.82 -5.30
C GLY A 368 -3.60 -6.40 -5.86
N GLY A 369 -3.58 -5.50 -6.84
CA GLY A 369 -4.81 -5.08 -7.50
C GLY A 369 -5.50 -6.15 -8.35
N GLU A 370 -4.91 -7.32 -8.59
CA GLU A 370 -5.36 -8.32 -9.58
C GLU A 370 -5.91 -9.62 -9.00
N HIS A 371 -5.66 -9.90 -7.72
CA HIS A 371 -6.15 -11.12 -7.06
C HIS A 371 -6.86 -10.79 -5.75
N PHE A 372 -7.43 -11.81 -5.11
CA PHE A 372 -7.84 -11.77 -3.71
C PHE A 372 -7.76 -13.18 -3.11
N PHE A 373 -7.65 -13.27 -1.78
CA PHE A 373 -7.47 -14.54 -1.08
C PHE A 373 -8.59 -14.83 -0.12
N VAL A 374 -8.98 -16.10 -0.06
CA VAL A 374 -9.92 -16.62 0.93
C VAL A 374 -9.16 -17.57 1.86
N TYR A 375 -9.00 -17.16 3.11
CA TYR A 375 -8.35 -17.93 4.17
C TYR A 375 -9.39 -18.66 4.98
N SER A 376 -9.18 -19.95 5.24
CA SER A 376 -10.03 -20.75 6.12
C SER A 376 -9.23 -21.29 7.30
N TYR A 377 -9.77 -21.13 8.51
CA TYR A 377 -9.14 -21.55 9.76
C TYR A 377 -9.75 -22.82 10.31
N ASP A 378 -8.90 -23.62 10.97
CA ASP A 378 -9.32 -24.74 11.80
C ASP A 378 -9.61 -24.30 13.26
N SER A 379 -10.05 -25.25 14.09
CA SER A 379 -10.32 -25.05 15.52
C SER A 379 -9.10 -24.86 16.40
N ASN A 380 -7.89 -25.03 15.84
CA ASN A 380 -6.63 -24.68 16.50
C ASN A 380 -6.16 -23.27 16.10
N LYS A 381 -7.02 -22.50 15.40
CA LYS A 381 -6.71 -21.17 14.87
C LYS A 381 -5.54 -21.14 13.89
N GLN A 382 -5.31 -22.25 13.19
CA GLN A 382 -4.33 -22.32 12.12
C GLN A 382 -5.03 -22.19 10.78
N VAL A 383 -4.41 -21.51 9.82
CA VAL A 383 -4.90 -21.49 8.44
C VAL A 383 -4.80 -22.91 7.88
N GLU A 384 -5.95 -23.48 7.55
CA GLU A 384 -6.12 -24.83 7.01
C GLU A 384 -5.88 -24.84 5.48
N HIS A 385 -6.43 -23.86 4.77
CA HIS A 385 -6.27 -23.68 3.34
C HIS A 385 -6.41 -22.21 2.92
N VAL A 386 -5.84 -21.88 1.76
CA VAL A 386 -6.04 -20.60 1.08
C VAL A 386 -6.48 -20.86 -0.35
N ASP A 387 -7.61 -20.27 -0.73
CA ASP A 387 -8.04 -20.22 -2.13
C ASP A 387 -7.69 -18.85 -2.71
N VAL A 388 -6.98 -18.84 -3.82
CA VAL A 388 -6.60 -17.64 -4.55
C VAL A 388 -7.44 -17.49 -5.80
N TYR A 389 -8.01 -16.31 -5.97
CA TYR A 389 -8.84 -15.94 -7.10
C TYR A 389 -8.22 -14.78 -7.87
N GLU A 390 -8.25 -14.84 -9.20
CA GLU A 390 -8.00 -13.69 -10.07
C GLU A 390 -9.32 -12.95 -10.32
N PHE A 391 -9.28 -11.62 -10.42
CA PHE A 391 -10.44 -10.86 -10.89
C PHE A 391 -10.72 -11.20 -12.36
N THR A 392 -11.58 -12.18 -12.64
CA THR A 392 -12.00 -12.51 -14.00
C THR A 392 -13.04 -11.50 -14.48
N TYR A 393 -12.76 -10.79 -15.56
CA TYR A 393 -13.77 -10.08 -16.33
C TYR A 393 -14.39 -11.04 -17.33
N ASP A 394 -15.72 -11.15 -17.34
CA ASP A 394 -16.42 -11.59 -18.55
C ASP A 394 -16.14 -10.53 -19.62
N VAL A 395 -15.18 -10.82 -20.50
CA VAL A 395 -15.08 -10.09 -21.76
C VAL A 395 -16.22 -10.62 -22.62
N THR A 396 -17.40 -10.01 -22.48
CA THR A 396 -18.44 -10.16 -23.49
C THR A 396 -17.88 -9.56 -24.78
N VAL A 397 -17.51 -10.43 -25.73
CA VAL A 397 -17.11 -10.06 -27.10
C VAL A 397 -18.33 -9.67 -27.91
#